data_AF-A0A967LL74-F1
#
_entry.id   AF-A0A967LL74-F1
#
_cell.length_a   1.000
_cell.length_b   1.000
_cell.length_c   1.000
_cell.angle_alpha   90.00
_cell.angle_beta   90.00
_cell.angle_gamma   90.00
#
_symmetry.space_group_name_H-M   'P 1'
#
loop_
_entity.id
_entity.type
_entity.pdbx_description
1 polymer ?
#
loop_
_entity_poly.entity_id
_entity_poly.type
_entity_poly.pdbx_seq_one_letter_code
_entity_poly.pdbx_strand_id
1 'polypeptide(L)'
;NAILRVGPFVMVLSLVTITVMTFAIAALALGFGALFPRFDTANAADIPTGFGGLLFMMTAIGYLAAVIVLEAWPVYAVLRARMEGAAPGPDVVAGLVAGLAGALALSVAAIWLPLRAAVRQIGSVEI
;
A
#
# COMPACT_ATOMS: atom_id res chain seq x y z
N ASN A 1 -16.39 1.70 9.42
CA ASN A 1 -17.49 1.08 8.64
C ASN A 1 -18.76 0.78 9.44
N ALA A 2 -18.70 0.48 10.74
CA ALA A 2 -19.90 0.31 11.58
C ALA A 2 -20.73 1.60 11.77
N ILE A 3 -20.06 2.75 11.97
CA ILE A 3 -20.74 4.06 12.13
C ILE A 3 -21.39 4.51 10.82
N LEU A 4 -20.76 4.20 9.68
CA LEU A 4 -21.23 4.57 8.33
C LEU A 4 -22.30 3.62 7.76
N ARG A 5 -22.70 2.57 8.52
CA ARG A 5 -23.66 1.53 8.09
C ARG A 5 -23.39 0.95 6.69
N VAL A 6 -22.11 0.81 6.33
CA VAL A 6 -21.71 0.25 5.03
C VAL A 6 -21.87 -1.27 5.06
N GLY A 7 -22.27 -1.86 3.93
CA GLY A 7 -22.43 -3.30 3.80
C GLY A 7 -21.16 -4.10 4.16
N PRO A 8 -21.30 -5.36 4.63
CA PRO A 8 -20.19 -6.15 5.17
C PRO A 8 -19.06 -6.40 4.17
N PHE A 9 -19.36 -6.39 2.88
CA PHE A 9 -18.37 -6.53 1.80
C PHE A 9 -17.30 -5.43 1.86
N VAL A 10 -17.72 -4.16 1.84
CA VAL A 10 -16.78 -3.03 1.89
C VAL A 10 -16.06 -3.00 3.23
N MET A 11 -16.71 -3.43 4.31
CA MET A 11 -16.08 -3.52 5.62
C MET A 11 -14.87 -4.45 5.63
N VAL A 12 -15.03 -5.69 5.17
CA VAL A 12 -13.95 -6.68 5.12
C VAL A 12 -12.87 -6.23 4.14
N LEU A 13 -13.27 -5.75 2.97
CA LEU A 13 -12.35 -5.25 1.95
C LEU A 13 -11.44 -4.16 2.53
N SER A 14 -12.00 -3.08 3.08
CA SER A 14 -11.19 -2.00 3.65
C SER A 14 -10.28 -2.47 4.77
N LEU A 15 -10.75 -3.39 5.63
CA LEU A 15 -9.93 -3.92 6.73
C LEU A 15 -8.69 -4.67 6.20
N VAL A 16 -8.89 -5.54 5.20
CA VAL A 16 -7.81 -6.29 4.57
C VAL A 16 -6.85 -5.34 3.86
N THR A 17 -7.35 -4.42 3.04
CA THR A 17 -6.51 -3.47 2.31
C THR A 17 -5.67 -2.61 3.24
N ILE A 18 -6.27 -2.03 4.29
CA ILE A 18 -5.53 -1.21 5.27
C ILE A 18 -4.45 -2.03 5.97
N THR A 19 -4.76 -3.27 6.35
CA THR A 19 -3.79 -4.16 7.02
C THR A 19 -2.59 -4.41 6.11
N VAL A 20 -2.82 -4.78 4.86
CA VAL A 20 -1.75 -5.03 3.87
C VAL A 20 -0.94 -3.77 3.58
N MET A 21 -1.61 -2.63 3.35
CA MET A 21 -0.93 -1.35 3.12
C MET A 21 -0.07 -0.93 4.29
N THR A 22 -0.50 -1.21 5.53
CA THR A 22 0.29 -0.91 6.73
C THR A 22 1.64 -1.63 6.71
N PHE A 23 1.64 -2.93 6.39
CA PHE A 23 2.87 -3.71 6.25
C PHE A 23 3.75 -3.21 5.09
N ALA A 24 3.14 -2.86 3.96
CA ALA A 24 3.87 -2.32 2.81
C ALA A 24 4.54 -0.98 3.10
N ILE A 25 3.82 -0.04 3.72
CA ILE A 25 4.36 1.27 4.10
C ILE A 25 5.46 1.12 5.16
N ALA A 26 5.29 0.21 6.13
CA ALA A 26 6.33 -0.09 7.11
C ALA A 26 7.61 -0.63 6.43
N ALA A 27 7.47 -1.56 5.48
CA ALA A 27 8.59 -2.10 4.71
C ALA A 27 9.30 -1.03 3.86
N LEU A 28 8.55 -0.11 3.24
CA LEU A 28 9.10 1.05 2.53
C LEU A 28 9.88 1.94 3.50
N ALA A 29 9.31 2.29 4.65
CA ALA A 29 9.97 3.13 5.66
C ALA A 29 11.30 2.50 6.13
N LEU A 30 11.29 1.21 6.44
CA LEU A 30 12.49 0.47 6.83
C LEU A 30 13.53 0.45 5.70
N GLY A 31 13.10 0.18 4.47
CA GLY A 31 14.04 0.05 3.36
C GLY A 31 14.68 1.37 2.95
N PHE A 32 13.90 2.44 2.83
CA PHE A 32 14.44 3.77 2.56
C PHE A 32 15.30 4.30 3.72
N GLY A 33 14.95 3.98 4.97
CA GLY A 33 15.77 4.30 6.13
C GLY A 33 17.14 3.59 6.12
N ALA A 34 17.17 2.33 5.69
CA ALA A 34 18.42 1.56 5.58
C ALA A 34 19.27 1.93 4.35
N LEU A 35 18.64 2.35 3.24
CA LEU A 35 19.33 2.77 2.01
C LEU A 35 19.98 4.15 2.13
N PHE A 36 19.40 5.04 2.93
CA PHE A 36 19.91 6.40 3.13
C PHE A 36 20.17 6.69 4.61
N PRO A 37 21.08 5.94 5.27
CA PRO A 37 21.35 6.12 6.69
C PRO A 37 21.97 7.50 6.94
N ARG A 38 21.37 8.27 7.84
CA ARG A 38 21.92 9.55 8.32
C ARG A 38 22.08 9.46 9.83
N PHE A 39 23.32 9.26 10.28
CA PHE A 39 23.68 9.18 11.70
C PHE A 39 24.19 10.52 12.27
N ASP A 40 24.43 11.51 11.41
CA ASP A 40 25.11 12.77 11.74
C ASP A 40 24.14 13.94 11.98
N THR A 41 22.87 13.64 12.28
CA THR A 41 21.85 14.66 12.56
C THR A 41 21.79 14.94 14.06
N ALA A 42 22.04 16.20 14.46
CA ALA A 42 21.97 16.63 15.86
C ALA A 42 20.56 16.52 16.48
N ASN A 43 19.52 16.42 15.65
CA ASN A 43 18.13 16.29 16.08
C ASN A 43 17.39 15.21 15.27
N ALA A 44 16.71 14.29 15.96
CA ALA A 44 15.97 13.19 15.32
C ALA A 44 14.79 13.69 14.48
N ALA A 45 14.31 14.91 14.72
CA ALA A 45 13.26 15.56 13.93
C ALA A 45 13.70 15.88 12.48
N ASP A 46 15.00 15.94 12.21
CA ASP A 46 15.55 16.25 10.88
C ASP A 46 15.74 15.00 10.00
N ILE A 47 15.52 13.80 10.55
CA ILE A 47 15.59 12.54 9.82
C ILE A 47 14.52 12.48 8.71
N PRO A 48 13.21 12.74 8.98
CA PRO A 48 12.18 12.71 7.94
C PRO A 48 12.28 13.84 6.91
N THR A 49 12.98 14.95 7.21
CA THR A 49 13.21 16.06 6.25
C THR A 49 14.42 15.81 5.34
N GLY A 50 15.19 14.73 5.59
CA GLY A 50 16.29 14.30 4.73
C GLY A 50 15.84 13.67 3.41
N PHE A 51 16.80 13.45 2.50
CA PHE A 51 16.54 12.89 1.16
C PHE A 51 15.84 11.53 1.19
N GLY A 52 16.25 10.62 2.10
CA GLY A 52 15.61 9.31 2.28
C GLY A 52 14.17 9.42 2.78
N GLY A 53 13.89 10.36 3.69
CA GLY A 53 12.54 10.65 4.18
C GLY A 53 11.63 11.18 3.08
N LEU A 54 12.12 12.12 2.25
CA LEU A 54 11.36 12.65 1.11
C LEU A 54 11.04 11.57 0.07
N LEU A 55 12.03 10.75 -0.31
CA LEU A 55 11.83 9.63 -1.23
C LEU A 55 10.83 8.60 -0.70
N PHE A 56 10.94 8.25 0.58
CA PHE A 56 9.96 7.41 1.26
C PHE A 56 8.55 8.01 1.15
N MET A 57 8.38 9.29 1.51
CA MET A 57 7.06 9.95 1.49
C MET A 57 6.45 9.94 0.08
N MET A 58 7.23 10.33 -0.94
CA MET A 58 6.75 10.33 -2.34
C MET A 58 6.37 8.92 -2.81
N THR A 59 7.18 7.91 -2.47
CA THR A 59 6.93 6.52 -2.86
C THR A 59 5.72 5.94 -2.12
N ALA A 60 5.57 6.21 -0.82
CA ALA A 60 4.45 5.75 -0.02
C ALA A 60 3.12 6.36 -0.49
N ILE A 61 3.10 7.66 -0.80
CA ILE A 61 1.92 8.33 -1.36
C ILE A 61 1.59 7.77 -2.75
N GLY A 62 2.60 7.57 -3.61
CA GLY A 62 2.41 6.98 -4.93
C GLY A 62 1.84 5.56 -4.85
N TYR A 63 2.37 4.73 -3.96
CA TYR A 63 1.86 3.39 -3.67
C TYR A 63 0.40 3.42 -3.18
N LEU A 64 0.09 4.28 -2.20
CA LEU A 64 -1.26 4.44 -1.66
C LEU A 64 -2.24 4.83 -2.78
N ALA A 65 -1.88 5.82 -3.60
CA ALA A 65 -2.69 6.26 -4.72
C ALA A 65 -2.94 5.14 -5.74
N ALA A 66 -1.91 4.36 -6.08
CA ALA A 66 -2.03 3.23 -7.00
C ALA A 66 -2.98 2.15 -6.48
N VAL A 67 -2.87 1.78 -5.20
CA VAL A 67 -3.78 0.80 -4.57
C VAL A 67 -5.22 1.33 -4.57
N ILE A 68 -5.42 2.59 -4.20
CA ILE A 68 -6.76 3.21 -4.20
C ILE A 68 -7.37 3.20 -5.60
N VAL A 69 -6.63 3.56 -6.65
CA VAL A 69 -7.13 3.56 -8.02
C VAL A 69 -7.53 2.15 -8.47
N LEU A 70 -6.73 1.13 -8.12
CA LEU A 70 -7.02 -0.26 -8.46
C LEU A 70 -8.28 -0.80 -7.77
N GLU A 71 -8.55 -0.39 -6.53
CA GLU A 71 -9.74 -0.83 -5.79
C GLU A 71 -10.98 0.03 -6.04
N ALA A 72 -10.82 1.31 -6.36
CA ALA A 72 -11.93 2.26 -6.50
C ALA A 72 -12.91 1.84 -7.61
N TRP A 73 -12.39 1.48 -8.78
CA TRP A 73 -13.21 1.04 -9.92
C TRP A 73 -14.04 -0.22 -9.62
N PRO A 74 -13.45 -1.35 -9.19
CA PRO A 74 -14.23 -2.56 -8.93
C PRO A 74 -15.21 -2.41 -7.76
N VAL A 75 -14.84 -1.66 -6.71
CA VAL A 75 -15.75 -1.39 -5.59
C VAL A 75 -16.96 -0.60 -6.08
N TYR A 76 -16.74 0.42 -6.91
CA TYR A 76 -17.82 1.20 -7.50
C TYR A 76 -18.76 0.33 -8.37
N ALA A 77 -18.20 -0.53 -9.21
CA ALA A 77 -18.97 -1.44 -10.06
C ALA A 77 -19.83 -2.42 -9.24
N VAL A 78 -19.28 -2.99 -8.16
CA VAL A 78 -20.03 -3.87 -7.25
C VAL A 78 -21.13 -3.12 -6.51
N LEU A 79 -20.86 -1.90 -6.03
CA LEU A 79 -21.85 -1.08 -5.35
C LEU A 79 -23.02 -0.72 -6.28
N ARG A 80 -22.70 -0.32 -7.53
CA ARG A 80 -23.70 -0.01 -8.55
C ARG A 80 -24.62 -1.20 -8.83
N ALA A 81 -24.06 -2.39 -9.07
CA ALA A 81 -24.85 -3.60 -9.31
C ALA A 81 -25.82 -3.90 -8.15
N ARG A 82 -25.35 -3.72 -6.90
CA ARG A 82 -26.19 -3.90 -5.70
C ARG A 82 -27.30 -2.86 -5.58
N MET A 83 -27.05 -1.60 -5.96
CA MET A 83 -28.08 -0.56 -5.96
C MET A 83 -29.18 -0.82 -6.99
N GLU A 84 -28.81 -1.40 -8.13
CA GLU A 84 -29.75 -1.81 -9.19
C GLU A 84 -30.53 -3.09 -8.83
N GLY A 85 -30.29 -3.69 -7.65
CA GLY A 85 -30.95 -4.92 -7.20
C GLY A 85 -30.48 -6.19 -7.92
N ALA A 86 -29.44 -6.08 -8.74
CA ALA A 86 -28.89 -7.17 -9.52
C ALA A 86 -27.67 -7.81 -8.82
N ALA A 87 -27.49 -9.12 -9.01
CA ALA A 87 -26.23 -9.76 -8.63
C ALA A 87 -25.09 -9.23 -9.54
N PRO A 88 -23.87 -9.02 -9.01
CA PRO A 88 -22.74 -8.64 -9.84
C PRO A 88 -22.51 -9.68 -10.95
N GLY A 89 -22.52 -9.24 -12.20
CA GLY A 89 -22.22 -10.12 -13.33
C GLY A 89 -20.79 -10.66 -13.28
N PRO A 90 -20.48 -11.73 -14.05
CA PRO A 90 -19.15 -12.33 -14.09
C PRO A 90 -18.04 -11.32 -14.39
N ASP A 91 -18.30 -10.35 -15.27
CA ASP A 91 -17.34 -9.32 -15.66
C ASP A 91 -16.99 -8.37 -14.50
N VAL A 92 -17.97 -8.03 -13.67
CA VAL A 92 -17.77 -7.19 -12.48
C VAL A 92 -16.96 -7.94 -11.42
N VAL A 93 -17.25 -9.23 -11.23
CA VAL A 93 -16.48 -10.10 -10.33
C VAL A 93 -15.04 -10.26 -10.83
N ALA A 94 -14.84 -10.48 -12.13
CA ALA A 94 -13.51 -10.58 -12.74
C ALA A 94 -12.73 -9.28 -12.56
N GLY A 95 -13.36 -8.11 -12.77
CA GLY A 95 -12.74 -6.81 -12.52
C GLY A 95 -12.36 -6.61 -11.05
N LEU A 96 -13.18 -7.07 -10.11
CA LEU A 96 -12.86 -7.05 -8.68
C LEU A 96 -11.65 -7.93 -8.34
N VAL A 97 -11.63 -9.17 -8.84
CA VAL A 97 -10.51 -10.08 -8.60
C VAL A 97 -9.23 -9.52 -9.23
N ALA A 98 -9.31 -8.95 -10.44
CA ALA A 98 -8.17 -8.34 -11.11
C ALA A 98 -7.64 -7.12 -10.34
N GLY A 99 -8.52 -6.22 -9.88
CA GLY A 99 -8.12 -5.05 -9.07
C GLY A 99 -7.47 -5.46 -7.75
N LEU A 100 -8.07 -6.42 -7.04
CA LEU A 100 -7.51 -6.99 -5.80
C LEU A 100 -6.16 -7.67 -6.03
N ALA A 101 -6.05 -8.50 -7.07
CA ALA A 101 -4.81 -9.17 -7.41
C ALA A 101 -3.71 -8.15 -7.77
N GLY A 102 -4.06 -7.09 -8.51
CA GLY A 102 -3.16 -5.99 -8.82
C GLY A 102 -2.68 -5.25 -7.57
N ALA A 103 -3.60 -4.91 -6.66
CA ALA A 103 -3.28 -4.24 -5.40
C ALA A 103 -2.39 -5.12 -4.50
N LEU A 104 -2.68 -6.42 -4.42
CA LEU A 104 -1.84 -7.39 -3.70
C LEU A 104 -0.45 -7.51 -4.32
N ALA A 105 -0.35 -7.63 -5.65
CA ALA A 105 0.94 -7.71 -6.34
C ALA A 105 1.78 -6.44 -6.11
N LEU A 106 1.16 -5.26 -6.20
CA LEU A 106 1.81 -3.99 -5.87
C LEU A 106 2.29 -3.94 -4.42
N SER A 107 1.48 -4.43 -3.49
CA SER A 107 1.83 -4.48 -2.07
C SER A 107 3.00 -5.42 -1.80
N VAL A 108 2.99 -6.60 -2.42
CA VAL A 108 4.12 -7.55 -2.34
C VAL A 108 5.38 -6.93 -2.93
N ALA A 109 5.30 -6.25 -4.08
CA ALA A 109 6.44 -5.54 -4.65
C ALA A 109 6.94 -4.41 -3.73
N ALA A 110 6.02 -3.63 -3.16
CA ALA A 110 6.33 -2.55 -2.22
C ALA A 110 6.93 -3.05 -0.90
N ILE A 111 6.69 -4.31 -0.51
CA ILE A 111 7.37 -4.94 0.63
C ILE A 111 8.74 -5.47 0.20
N TRP A 112 8.78 -6.24 -0.87
CA TRP A 112 9.94 -7.05 -1.22
C TRP A 112 11.09 -6.23 -1.80
N LEU A 113 10.81 -5.25 -2.66
CA LEU A 113 11.82 -4.41 -3.30
C LEU A 113 12.65 -3.60 -2.28
N PRO A 114 12.04 -2.79 -1.38
CA PRO A 114 12.82 -1.97 -0.45
C PRO A 114 13.55 -2.82 0.59
N LEU A 115 12.94 -3.90 1.09
CA LEU A 115 13.60 -4.79 2.06
C LEU A 115 14.79 -5.52 1.42
N ARG A 116 14.65 -5.99 0.18
CA ARG A 116 15.78 -6.64 -0.52
C ARG A 116 16.90 -5.66 -0.80
N ALA A 117 16.59 -4.42 -1.16
CA ALA A 117 17.57 -3.37 -1.35
C ALA A 117 18.28 -3.03 -0.04
N ALA A 118 17.54 -2.92 1.07
CA ALA A 118 18.08 -2.69 2.40
C ALA A 118 19.05 -3.78 2.87
N VAL A 119 18.66 -5.06 2.74
CA VAL A 119 19.53 -6.19 3.13
C VAL A 119 20.83 -6.18 2.34
N ARG A 120 20.79 -5.87 1.04
CA ARG A 120 21.99 -5.75 0.20
C ARG A 120 22.89 -4.61 0.64
N GLN A 121 22.31 -3.46 0.98
CA GLN A 121 23.07 -2.29 1.44
C GLN A 121 23.77 -2.60 2.77
N ILE A 122 23.06 -3.19 3.74
CA ILE A 122 23.63 -3.55 5.05
C ILE A 122 24.80 -4.53 4.88
N GLY A 123 24.64 -5.55 4.03
CA GLY A 123 25.73 -6.51 3.75
C GLY A 123 26.95 -5.91 3.06
N SER A 124 26.83 -4.74 2.42
CA SER A 124 27.97 -4.03 1.83
C SER A 124 28.73 -3.14 2.84
N VAL A 125 28.12 -2.84 3.99
CA VAL A 125 28.72 -2.02 5.05
C VAL A 125 29.51 -2.88 6.05
N GLU A 126 29.26 -4.19 6.09
CA GLU A 126 29.96 -5.17 6.96
C GLU A 126 31.31 -5.70 6.38
N ILE A 127 31.93 -5.01 5.41
CA ILE A 127 33.26 -5.39 4.87
C ILE A 127 34.32 -4.37 5.28
#